data_AF-A0A3D4VDJ2-F1
#
_entry.id   AF-A0A3D4VDJ2-F1
#
_cell.length_a   1.000
_cell.length_b   1.000
_cell.length_c   1.000
_cell.angle_alpha   90.00
_cell.angle_beta   90.00
_cell.angle_gamma   90.00
#
_symmetry.space_group_name_H-M   'P 1'
#
loop_
_entity.id
_entity.type
_entity.pdbx_description
1 polymer ?
#
loop_
_entity_poly.entity_id
_entity_poly.type
_entity_poly.pdbx_seq_one_letter_code
_entity_poly.pdbx_strand_id
1 'polypeptide(L)'
;MLQAGAPGWTWSDAIIFIVVIASLQLAMFWLLTTVFLGMITEGDRCPVCDGDTHAVERNGWWRVISFGERNRRSWCVACGWEGLLRRSDAWVARERERRRAWRQANTARTDAARARLQTPSSNQTRSGR
;
A
#
# COMPACT_ATOMS: atom_id res chain seq x y z
N MET A 1 -10.94 60.11 -26.79
CA MET A 1 -11.18 58.79 -27.40
C MET A 1 -10.11 57.81 -26.91
N LEU A 2 -10.32 57.16 -25.76
CA LEU A 2 -9.52 56.01 -25.32
C LEU A 2 -10.48 55.09 -24.55
N GLN A 3 -11.14 54.21 -25.28
CA GLN A 3 -11.95 53.16 -24.69
C GLN A 3 -11.01 51.98 -24.45
N ALA A 4 -10.40 51.95 -23.25
CA ALA A 4 -9.64 50.79 -22.81
C ALA A 4 -10.63 49.63 -22.65
N GLY A 5 -10.64 48.70 -23.62
CA GLY A 5 -11.39 47.46 -23.51
C GLY A 5 -10.90 46.72 -22.26
N ALA A 6 -11.73 46.68 -21.22
CA ALA A 6 -11.43 45.90 -20.04
C ALA A 6 -11.23 44.44 -20.47
N PRO A 7 -10.12 43.77 -20.11
CA PRO A 7 -9.96 42.36 -20.41
C PRO A 7 -11.04 41.58 -19.65
N GLY A 8 -12.11 41.23 -20.35
CA GLY A 8 -13.18 40.42 -19.81
C GLY A 8 -12.66 39.00 -19.61
N TRP A 9 -12.65 38.54 -18.37
CA TRP A 9 -12.27 37.17 -18.04
C TRP A 9 -13.23 36.21 -18.75
N THR A 10 -12.71 35.38 -19.64
CA THR A 10 -13.53 34.35 -20.29
C THR A 10 -13.74 33.19 -19.32
N TRP A 11 -14.85 32.48 -19.43
CA TRP A 11 -15.10 31.27 -18.62
C TRP A 11 -13.99 30.22 -18.74
N SER A 12 -13.35 30.14 -19.90
CA SER A 12 -12.19 29.27 -20.12
C SER A 12 -10.98 29.67 -19.27
N ASP A 13 -10.69 30.97 -19.17
CA ASP A 13 -9.60 31.50 -18.33
C ASP A 13 -9.86 31.18 -16.85
N ALA A 14 -11.11 31.35 -16.41
CA ALA A 14 -11.53 31.01 -15.06
C ALA A 14 -11.31 29.53 -14.70
N ILE A 15 -11.71 28.63 -15.60
CA ILE A 15 -11.56 27.19 -15.39
C ILE A 15 -10.09 26.80 -15.33
N ILE A 16 -9.26 27.33 -16.24
CA ILE A 16 -7.82 27.05 -16.27
C ILE A 16 -7.18 27.49 -14.95
N PHE A 17 -7.48 28.69 -14.49
CA PHE A 17 -6.96 29.20 -13.23
C PHE A 17 -7.32 28.29 -12.05
N ILE A 18 -8.60 27.90 -11.94
CA ILE A 18 -9.07 27.02 -10.85
C ILE A 18 -8.36 25.67 -10.91
N VAL A 19 -8.24 25.05 -12.08
CA VAL A 19 -7.60 23.75 -12.23
C VAL A 19 -6.12 23.81 -11.87
N VAL A 20 -5.41 24.86 -12.30
CA VAL A 20 -3.98 25.05 -11.99
C VAL A 20 -3.79 25.26 -10.49
N ILE A 21 -4.55 26.14 -9.85
CA ILE A 21 -4.43 26.40 -8.42
C ILE A 21 -4.83 25.17 -7.60
N ALA A 22 -5.94 24.51 -7.94
CA ALA A 22 -6.39 23.32 -7.25
C ALA A 22 -5.39 22.16 -7.38
N SER A 23 -4.80 21.97 -8.56
CA SER A 23 -3.79 20.92 -8.77
C SER A 23 -2.51 21.20 -8.00
N LEU A 24 -2.04 22.45 -7.96
CA LEU A 24 -0.88 22.84 -7.16
C LEU A 24 -1.14 22.63 -5.66
N GLN A 25 -2.30 23.05 -5.19
CA GLN A 25 -2.71 22.87 -3.80
C GLN A 25 -2.80 21.39 -3.43
N LEU A 26 -3.40 20.57 -4.30
CA LEU A 26 -3.50 19.13 -4.10
C LEU A 26 -2.12 18.47 -4.11
N ALA A 27 -1.22 18.88 -5.01
CA ALA A 27 0.16 18.40 -5.05
C ALA A 27 0.92 18.76 -3.76
N MET A 28 0.73 19.98 -3.24
CA MET A 28 1.32 20.40 -1.97
C MET A 28 0.79 19.57 -0.80
N PHE A 29 -0.54 19.39 -0.70
CA PHE A 29 -1.13 18.55 0.34
C PHE A 29 -0.62 17.11 0.27
N TRP A 30 -0.50 16.56 -0.95
CA TRP A 30 0.04 15.23 -1.17
C TRP A 30 1.50 15.15 -0.69
N LEU A 31 2.34 16.10 -1.08
CA LEU A 31 3.76 16.13 -0.71
C LEU A 31 3.91 16.25 0.80
N LEU A 32 3.19 17.19 1.42
CA LEU A 32 3.22 17.40 2.87
C LEU A 32 2.78 16.14 3.64
N THR A 33 1.72 15.48 3.16
CA THR A 33 1.24 14.21 3.73
C THR A 33 2.30 13.12 3.60
N THR A 34 2.97 13.02 2.44
CA THR A 34 4.01 12.02 2.20
C THR A 34 5.21 12.25 3.11
N VAL A 35 5.64 13.50 3.26
CA VAL A 35 6.75 13.90 4.17
C VAL A 35 6.37 13.61 5.62
N PHE A 36 5.18 13.99 6.05
CA PHE A 36 4.68 13.73 7.40
C PHE A 36 4.66 12.23 7.71
N LEU A 37 4.13 11.41 6.79
CA LEU A 37 4.14 9.96 6.93
C LEU A 37 5.56 9.37 6.94
N GLY A 38 6.51 9.99 6.24
CA GLY A 38 7.93 9.61 6.27
C GLY A 38 8.62 9.95 7.58
N MET A 39 8.18 10.99 8.29
CA MET A 39 8.72 11.36 9.61
C MET A 39 8.15 10.54 10.77
N ILE A 40 7.09 9.75 10.54
CA ILE A 40 6.51 8.92 11.60
C ILE A 40 7.55 7.93 12.11
N THR A 41 7.73 7.91 13.44
CA THR A 41 8.68 7.06 14.15
C THR A 41 8.46 5.58 13.84
N GLU A 42 9.55 4.87 13.61
CA GLU A 42 9.58 3.44 13.34
C GLU A 42 9.58 2.66 14.66
N GLY A 43 8.69 1.67 14.80
CA GLY A 43 8.72 0.79 15.98
C GLY A 43 7.36 0.21 16.35
N ASP A 44 7.36 -0.73 17.28
CA ASP A 44 6.14 -1.30 17.90
C ASP A 44 5.86 -0.70 19.29
N ARG A 45 6.65 0.29 19.71
CA ARG A 45 6.60 0.96 21.01
C ARG A 45 5.89 2.30 20.94
N CYS A 46 5.23 2.67 22.02
CA CYS A 46 4.58 3.97 22.13
C CYS A 46 5.63 5.09 22.27
N PRO A 47 5.59 6.16 21.45
CA PRO A 47 6.54 7.27 21.60
C PRO A 47 6.33 8.09 22.88
N VAL A 48 5.20 7.93 23.57
CA VAL A 48 4.84 8.69 24.78
C VAL A 48 5.29 7.98 26.05
N CYS A 49 5.06 6.67 26.15
CA CYS A 49 5.31 5.91 27.38
C CYS A 49 6.18 4.66 27.20
N ASP A 50 6.66 4.41 25.97
CA ASP A 50 7.44 3.22 25.58
C ASP A 50 6.76 1.87 25.87
N GLY A 51 5.45 1.90 26.13
CA GLY A 51 4.62 0.72 26.33
C GLY A 51 4.30 -0.01 25.02
N ASP A 52 3.78 -1.23 25.15
CA ASP A 52 3.38 -2.05 23.99
C ASP A 52 2.16 -1.47 23.27
N THR A 53 2.20 -1.50 21.93
CA THR A 53 1.12 -0.98 21.08
C THR A 53 0.42 -2.08 20.28
N HIS A 54 -0.91 -2.15 20.41
CA HIS A 54 -1.74 -3.14 19.70
C HIS A 54 -2.20 -2.64 18.33
N ALA A 55 -2.51 -3.60 17.46
CA ALA A 55 -2.89 -3.36 16.08
C ALA A 55 -4.38 -3.07 16.05
N VAL A 56 -4.76 -1.85 15.66
CA VAL A 56 -6.17 -1.55 15.42
C VAL A 56 -6.41 -1.67 13.93
N GLU A 57 -6.80 -2.86 13.49
CA GLU A 57 -7.12 -3.12 12.08
C GLU A 57 -8.59 -2.76 11.82
N ARG A 58 -8.86 -1.61 11.19
CA ARG A 58 -10.17 -1.25 10.65
C ARG A 58 -10.19 -1.44 9.14
N ASN A 59 -11.04 -2.35 8.67
CA ASN A 59 -11.19 -2.70 7.27
C ASN A 59 -11.90 -1.59 6.46
N GLY A 60 -11.48 -1.35 5.21
CA GLY A 60 -12.19 -0.49 4.25
C GLY A 60 -11.32 0.61 3.65
N TRP A 61 -11.88 1.83 3.56
CA TRP A 61 -11.27 3.03 2.95
C TRP A 61 -9.89 3.42 3.51
N TRP A 62 -9.60 3.01 4.75
CA TRP A 62 -8.32 3.24 5.41
C TRP A 62 -7.13 2.53 4.75
N ARG A 63 -7.37 1.49 3.92
CA ARG A 63 -6.31 0.80 3.18
C ARG A 63 -5.69 1.65 2.06
N VAL A 64 -6.40 2.68 1.59
CA VAL A 64 -5.90 3.62 0.57
C VAL A 64 -5.14 4.78 1.22
N ILE A 65 -5.62 5.25 2.38
CA ILE A 65 -5.04 6.38 3.12
C ILE A 65 -3.74 5.97 3.83
N SER A 66 -3.70 4.77 4.41
CA SER A 66 -2.43 4.15 4.78
C SER A 66 -1.72 3.76 3.48
N PHE A 67 -0.80 4.61 3.00
CA PHE A 67 0.08 4.45 1.82
C PHE A 67 0.69 3.02 1.72
N GLY A 68 -0.13 2.02 1.36
CA GLY A 68 0.17 0.59 1.41
C GLY A 68 0.17 -0.08 2.81
N GLU A 69 0.64 -1.33 2.85
CA GLU A 69 0.75 -2.19 4.05
C GLU A 69 1.80 -1.71 5.09
N ARG A 70 2.38 -0.52 4.91
CA ARG A 70 3.48 0.02 5.73
C ARG A 70 3.04 0.79 6.96
N ASN A 71 1.87 1.42 6.95
CA ASN A 71 1.41 2.23 8.08
C ASN A 71 0.28 1.49 8.81
N ARG A 72 0.55 1.07 10.04
CA ARG A 72 -0.39 0.38 10.93
C ARG A 72 -0.94 1.40 11.92
N ARG A 73 -2.26 1.43 12.09
CA ARG A 73 -2.87 2.17 13.19
C ARG A 73 -2.62 1.39 14.49
N SER A 74 -2.04 2.06 15.46
CA SER A 74 -1.61 1.45 16.71
C SER A 74 -2.20 2.20 17.88
N TRP A 75 -2.63 1.43 18.88
CA TRP A 75 -3.19 1.96 20.11
C TRP A 75 -2.40 1.45 21.31
N CYS A 76 -2.02 2.34 22.20
CA CYS A 76 -1.33 2.00 23.44
C CYS A 76 -2.36 1.83 24.58
N VAL A 77 -2.34 0.67 25.24
CA VAL A 77 -3.25 0.38 26.37
C VAL A 77 -2.84 1.13 27.63
N ALA A 78 -1.56 1.46 27.77
CA ALA A 78 -1.03 2.10 28.98
C ALA A 78 -1.40 3.59 29.07
N CYS A 79 -1.20 4.34 28.00
CA CYS A 79 -1.42 5.81 27.97
C CYS A 79 -2.60 6.25 27.10
N GLY A 80 -3.26 5.31 26.40
CA GLY A 80 -4.40 5.61 25.52
C GLY A 80 -4.03 6.27 24.19
N TRP A 81 -2.74 6.39 23.87
CA TRP A 81 -2.28 7.02 22.64
C TRP A 81 -2.79 6.27 21.40
N GLU A 82 -3.33 7.01 20.43
CA GLU A 82 -3.82 6.49 19.14
C GLU A 82 -3.13 7.22 17.99
N GLY A 83 -2.50 6.46 17.09
CA GLY A 83 -1.82 7.04 15.94
C GLY A 83 -1.48 6.02 14.87
N LEU A 84 -0.73 6.47 13.87
CA LEU A 84 -0.17 5.61 12.83
C LEU A 84 1.31 5.38 13.16
N LEU A 85 1.73 4.12 13.23
CA LEU A 85 3.14 3.75 13.25
C LEU A 85 3.53 3.04 11.96
N ARG A 86 4.78 3.27 11.55
CA ARG A 86 5.38 2.54 10.45
C ARG A 86 5.74 1.13 10.92
N ARG A 87 5.30 0.13 10.17
CA ARG A 87 5.69 -1.27 10.37
C ARG A 87 7.20 -1.40 10.27
N SER A 88 7.80 -2.14 11.20
CA SER A 88 9.25 -2.36 11.19
C SER A 88 9.70 -3.03 9.89
N ASP A 89 10.89 -2.65 9.39
CA ASP A 89 11.47 -3.26 8.19
C ASP A 89 11.71 -4.76 8.37
N ALA A 90 11.95 -5.22 9.61
CA ALA A 90 12.04 -6.63 9.96
C ALA A 90 10.72 -7.39 9.74
N TRP A 91 9.57 -6.78 10.02
CA TRP A 91 8.28 -7.39 9.68
C TRP A 91 8.10 -7.48 8.16
N VAL A 92 8.45 -6.41 7.43
CA VAL A 92 8.31 -6.36 5.97
C VAL A 92 9.21 -7.39 5.28
N ALA A 93 10.44 -7.58 5.76
CA ALA A 93 11.37 -8.58 5.25
C ALA A 93 10.81 -10.01 5.42
N ARG A 94 10.36 -10.35 6.64
CA ARG A 94 9.74 -11.66 6.94
C ARG A 94 8.50 -11.93 6.11
N GLU A 95 7.65 -10.92 5.91
CA GLU A 95 6.45 -11.06 5.08
C GLU A 95 6.79 -11.35 3.62
N ARG A 96 7.81 -10.66 3.08
CA ARG A 96 8.28 -10.87 1.71
C ARG A 96 8.84 -12.28 1.51
N GLU A 97 9.62 -12.77 2.46
CA GLU A 97 10.16 -14.13 2.45
C GLU A 97 9.02 -15.16 2.47
N ARG A 98 8.05 -14.99 3.38
CA ARG A 98 6.87 -15.86 3.47
C ARG A 98 6.10 -15.91 2.14
N ARG A 99 5.87 -14.75 1.51
CA ARG A 99 5.18 -14.67 0.21
C ARG A 99 5.98 -15.33 -0.92
N ARG A 100 7.31 -15.20 -0.92
CA ARG A 100 8.19 -15.88 -1.90
C ARG A 100 8.12 -17.40 -1.73
N ALA A 101 8.22 -17.90 -0.51
CA ALA A 101 8.12 -19.32 -0.20
C ALA A 101 6.76 -19.90 -0.63
N TRP A 102 5.67 -19.19 -0.35
CA TRP A 102 4.33 -19.59 -0.78
C TRP A 102 4.20 -19.68 -2.30
N ARG A 103 4.74 -18.69 -3.04
CA ARG A 103 4.75 -18.70 -4.50
C ARG A 103 5.53 -19.91 -5.04
N GLN A 104 6.72 -20.15 -4.52
CA GLN A 104 7.56 -21.29 -4.92
C GLN A 104 6.85 -22.63 -4.66
N ALA A 105 6.22 -22.80 -3.50
CA ALA A 105 5.47 -24.01 -3.18
C ALA A 105 4.31 -24.26 -4.14
N ASN A 106 3.58 -23.21 -4.54
CA ASN A 106 2.50 -23.34 -5.50
C ASN A 106 3.01 -23.67 -6.90
N THR A 107 4.10 -23.05 -7.36
CA THR A 107 4.74 -23.38 -8.64
C THR A 107 5.19 -24.85 -8.66
N ALA A 108 5.85 -25.32 -7.60
CA ALA A 108 6.27 -26.72 -7.49
C ALA A 108 5.08 -27.69 -7.52
N ARG A 109 3.95 -27.35 -6.88
CA ARG A 109 2.71 -28.14 -6.97
C ARG A 109 2.16 -28.19 -8.38
N THR A 110 2.14 -27.06 -9.09
CA THR A 110 1.66 -27.02 -10.48
C THR A 110 2.56 -27.81 -11.41
N ASP A 111 3.87 -27.75 -11.21
CA ASP A 111 4.84 -28.50 -12.03
C ASP A 111 4.73 -30.00 -11.79
N ALA A 112 4.58 -30.43 -10.52
CA ALA A 112 4.35 -31.83 -10.18
C ALA A 112 3.00 -32.36 -10.70
N ALA A 113 1.97 -31.52 -10.76
CA ALA A 113 0.69 -31.88 -11.37
C ALA A 113 0.84 -32.04 -12.89
N ARG A 114 1.55 -31.13 -13.56
CA ARG A 114 1.83 -31.22 -15.00
C ARG A 114 2.68 -32.45 -15.35
N ALA A 115 3.72 -32.74 -14.57
CA ALA A 115 4.57 -33.91 -14.76
C ALA A 115 3.78 -35.23 -14.67
N ARG A 116 2.80 -35.31 -13.77
CA ARG A 116 1.88 -36.46 -13.66
C ARG A 116 0.98 -36.63 -14.88
N LEU A 117 0.55 -35.54 -15.51
CA LEU A 117 -0.23 -35.61 -16.75
C LEU A 117 0.63 -35.99 -17.96
N GLN A 118 1.91 -35.64 -17.95
CA GLN A 118 2.85 -35.93 -19.03
C GLN A 118 3.51 -37.30 -18.93
N THR A 119 3.41 -38.00 -17.79
CA THR A 119 3.99 -39.33 -17.66
C THR A 119 3.22 -40.27 -18.59
N PRO A 120 3.84 -40.79 -19.66
CA PRO A 120 3.16 -41.70 -20.57
C PRO A 120 2.77 -42.93 -19.78
N SER A 121 1.54 -43.41 -19.96
CA SER A 121 1.07 -44.68 -19.40
C SER A 121 1.92 -45.83 -19.94
N SER A 122 3.05 -46.12 -19.28
CA SER A 122 3.95 -47.23 -19.62
C SER A 122 3.34 -48.60 -19.30
N ASN A 123 2.06 -48.65 -18.89
CA ASN A 123 1.35 -49.87 -18.55
C ASN A 123 0.54 -50.47 -19.72
N GLN A 124 0.56 -49.86 -20.91
CA GLN A 124 -0.23 -50.33 -22.04
C GLN A 124 0.45 -51.47 -22.86
N THR A 125 1.72 -51.79 -22.62
CA THR A 125 2.48 -52.81 -23.38
C THR A 125 2.52 -54.21 -22.75
N ARG A 126 1.77 -54.48 -21.67
CA ARG A 126 1.72 -55.80 -20.98
C ARG A 126 0.33 -56.43 -21.00
N SER A 127 -0.36 -56.41 -22.14
CA SER A 127 -1.68 -57.05 -22.31
C SER A 127 -1.82 -57.75 -23.69
N GLY A 128 -0.72 -58.25 -24.23
CA GLY A 128 -0.69 -58.88 -25.56
C GLY A 128 0.25 -60.08 -25.62
N ARG A 129 0.23 -60.93 -24.60
CA ARG A 129 0.90 -62.24 -24.64
C ARG A 129 0.05 -63.29 -23.95
#